data_AF-A0A3M1NP42-F1
#
_entry.id   AF-A0A3M1NP42-F1
#
_cell.length_a   1.000
_cell.length_b   1.000
_cell.length_c   1.000
_cell.angle_alpha   90.00
_cell.angle_beta   90.00
_cell.angle_gamma   90.00
#
_symmetry.space_group_name_H-M   'P 1'
#
loop_
_entity.id
_entity.type
_entity.pdbx_description
1 polymer ?
#
loop_
_entity_poly.entity_id
_entity_poly.type
_entity_poly.pdbx_seq_one_letter_code
_entity_poly.pdbx_strand_id
1 'polypeptide(L)'
;MLTLLFGAGCSSEKTYDVRGRIAGFGDDDRTVFIEHEAIPGYMPAMVMPFTLADSTVALTAFGVGQAVGFTLHVTGQASWITGLHTLPDEAVAAHPAASTKPAITPSPALQRLQPGNLAPPFELVDQDGDTLHLNAYRGKALLLTFIYTRCPIPDFCPLMSEHFKTLQPRLREHFGDRVQLL
;
A
#
# COMPACT_ATOMS: atom_id res chain seq x y z
N MET A 1 -13.46 -13.86 47.04
CA MET A 1 -13.82 -14.13 45.63
C MET A 1 -13.33 -12.93 44.82
N LEU A 2 -12.21 -13.08 44.13
CA LEU A 2 -11.52 -12.00 43.41
C LEU A 2 -12.08 -11.95 41.98
N THR A 3 -12.83 -10.91 41.67
CA THR A 3 -13.44 -10.69 40.34
C THR A 3 -12.37 -10.16 39.38
N LEU A 4 -11.86 -11.02 38.50
CA LEU A 4 -11.09 -10.60 37.32
C LEU A 4 -12.06 -10.08 36.25
N LEU A 5 -12.07 -8.76 36.05
CA LEU A 5 -12.65 -8.13 34.87
C LEU A 5 -11.66 -8.28 33.71
N PHE A 6 -11.91 -9.26 32.83
CA PHE A 6 -11.28 -9.31 31.51
C PHE A 6 -11.84 -8.16 30.66
N GLY A 7 -11.07 -7.08 30.56
CA GLY A 7 -11.32 -6.03 29.57
C GLY A 7 -10.96 -6.55 28.18
N ALA A 8 -11.94 -7.07 27.44
CA ALA A 8 -11.82 -7.29 26.01
C ALA A 8 -11.76 -5.92 25.33
N GLY A 9 -10.57 -5.47 24.96
CA GLY A 9 -10.38 -4.31 24.10
C GLY A 9 -11.04 -4.58 22.76
N CYS A 10 -12.18 -3.95 22.52
CA CYS A 10 -12.90 -4.03 21.26
C CYS A 10 -12.11 -3.24 20.20
N SER A 11 -11.26 -3.91 19.43
CA SER A 11 -10.76 -3.33 18.18
C SER A 11 -11.95 -3.31 17.21
N SER A 12 -12.48 -2.13 16.89
CA SER A 12 -13.63 -2.02 15.99
C SER A 12 -13.17 -2.36 14.58
N GLU A 13 -13.47 -3.57 14.13
CA GLU A 13 -13.29 -3.98 12.75
C GLU A 13 -14.33 -3.30 11.85
N LYS A 14 -13.87 -2.78 10.71
CA LYS A 14 -14.73 -2.29 9.63
C LYS A 14 -14.62 -3.24 8.45
N THR A 15 -15.75 -3.54 7.84
CA THR A 15 -15.80 -4.37 6.64
C THR A 15 -16.36 -3.59 5.46
N TYR A 16 -15.88 -3.91 4.26
CA TYR A 16 -16.33 -3.31 3.01
C TYR A 16 -16.50 -4.41 1.96
N ASP A 17 -17.63 -4.41 1.28
CA ASP A 17 -17.80 -5.23 0.08
C ASP A 17 -17.15 -4.51 -1.09
N VAL A 18 -16.18 -5.17 -1.71
CA VAL A 18 -15.34 -4.60 -2.74
C VAL A 18 -15.49 -5.40 -4.02
N ARG A 19 -15.51 -4.67 -5.13
CA ARG A 19 -15.47 -5.23 -6.47
C ARG A 19 -14.31 -4.62 -7.23
N GLY A 20 -13.75 -5.39 -8.14
CA GLY A 20 -12.63 -4.93 -8.94
C GLY A 20 -12.22 -5.93 -10.00
N ARG A 21 -11.09 -5.64 -10.65
CA ARG A 21 -10.44 -6.53 -11.60
C ARG A 21 -9.02 -6.83 -11.16
N ILE A 22 -8.61 -8.08 -11.34
CA ILE A 22 -7.23 -8.48 -11.01
C ILE A 22 -6.27 -7.75 -11.95
N ALA A 23 -5.40 -6.92 -11.38
CA ALA A 23 -4.34 -6.22 -12.09
C ALA A 23 -3.04 -7.03 -12.13
N GLY A 24 -2.85 -7.95 -11.19
CA GLY A 24 -1.66 -8.79 -11.10
C GLY A 24 -1.58 -9.54 -9.77
N PHE A 25 -0.45 -10.20 -9.54
CA PHE A 25 -0.16 -10.97 -8.34
C PHE A 25 1.18 -10.54 -7.75
N GLY A 26 1.33 -10.68 -6.43
CA GLY A 26 2.63 -10.54 -5.78
C GLY A 26 3.56 -11.70 -6.11
N ASP A 27 4.81 -11.58 -5.64
CA ASP A 27 5.79 -12.68 -5.71
C ASP A 27 5.54 -13.73 -4.60
N ASP A 28 4.51 -13.53 -3.78
CA ASP A 28 4.03 -14.44 -2.72
C ASP A 28 2.63 -15.00 -3.05
N ASP A 29 2.22 -16.05 -2.34
CA ASP A 29 0.95 -16.74 -2.58
C ASP A 29 -0.27 -16.08 -1.91
N ARG A 30 -0.13 -14.88 -1.35
CA ARG A 30 -1.17 -14.21 -0.54
C ARG A 30 -1.52 -12.81 -1.02
N THR A 31 -0.72 -12.22 -1.89
CA THR A 31 -0.88 -10.86 -2.36
C THR A 31 -1.46 -10.85 -3.78
N VAL A 32 -2.60 -10.19 -3.93
CA VAL A 32 -3.22 -9.93 -5.24
C VAL A 32 -3.35 -8.42 -5.45
N PHE A 33 -2.96 -7.94 -6.63
CA PHE A 33 -3.17 -6.57 -7.04
C PHE A 33 -4.54 -6.47 -7.73
N ILE A 34 -5.40 -5.60 -7.23
CA ILE A 34 -6.76 -5.42 -7.76
C ILE A 34 -6.98 -3.95 -8.09
N GLU A 35 -7.41 -3.68 -9.33
CA GLU A 35 -8.02 -2.42 -9.74
C GLU A 35 -9.46 -2.41 -9.19
N HIS A 36 -9.67 -1.81 -8.02
CA HIS A 36 -10.96 -1.84 -7.35
C HIS A 36 -11.80 -0.60 -7.67
N GLU A 37 -13.12 -0.76 -7.60
CA GLU A 37 -14.08 0.36 -7.66
C GLU A 37 -13.95 1.26 -6.43
N ALA A 38 -14.54 2.46 -6.49
CA ALA A 38 -14.57 3.32 -5.32
C ALA A 38 -15.30 2.62 -4.16
N ILE A 39 -14.66 2.57 -2.99
CA ILE A 39 -15.25 2.09 -1.75
C ILE A 39 -15.81 3.32 -1.01
N PRO A 40 -17.15 3.50 -0.98
CA PRO A 40 -17.74 4.72 -0.44
C PRO A 40 -17.30 5.01 0.99
N GLY A 41 -16.82 6.23 1.22
CA GLY A 41 -16.36 6.68 2.54
C GLY A 41 -15.03 6.10 3.00
N TYR A 42 -14.35 5.27 2.21
CA TYR A 42 -13.08 4.66 2.58
C TYR A 42 -11.94 4.99 1.61
N MET A 43 -12.07 4.62 0.33
CA MET A 43 -11.05 4.92 -0.67
C MET A 43 -11.61 5.05 -2.09
N PRO A 44 -11.08 5.95 -2.93
CA PRO A 44 -11.48 6.06 -4.34
C PRO A 44 -10.99 4.86 -5.15
N ALA A 45 -11.50 4.69 -6.37
CA ALA A 45 -11.05 3.62 -7.27
C ALA A 45 -9.56 3.76 -7.60
N MET A 46 -8.80 2.67 -7.46
CA MET A 46 -7.35 2.62 -7.70
C MET A 46 -6.87 1.16 -7.83
N VAL A 47 -5.59 0.97 -8.20
CA VAL A 47 -4.91 -0.34 -8.12
C VAL A 47 -4.19 -0.43 -6.78
N MET A 48 -4.52 -1.44 -5.99
CA MET A 48 -3.91 -1.69 -4.68
C MET A 48 -3.60 -3.17 -4.47
N PRO A 49 -2.54 -3.49 -3.70
CA PRO A 49 -2.32 -4.84 -3.20
C PRO A 49 -3.32 -5.16 -2.08
N PHE A 50 -3.84 -6.37 -2.08
CA PHE A 50 -4.68 -6.93 -1.02
C PHE A 50 -4.12 -8.27 -0.56
N THR A 51 -4.12 -8.49 0.76
CA THR A 51 -3.59 -9.71 1.38
C THR A 51 -4.72 -10.66 1.75
N LEU A 52 -4.65 -11.91 1.31
CA LEU A 52 -5.62 -12.94 1.66
C LEU A 52 -5.41 -13.40 3.11
N ALA A 53 -6.50 -13.46 3.88
CA ALA A 53 -6.46 -14.08 5.21
C ALA A 53 -6.22 -15.59 5.14
N ASP A 54 -6.87 -16.23 4.17
CA ASP A 54 -6.86 -17.67 3.99
C ASP A 54 -5.83 -18.10 2.94
N SER A 55 -4.81 -18.84 3.36
CA SER A 55 -3.79 -19.40 2.48
C SER A 55 -4.26 -20.61 1.66
N THR A 56 -5.49 -21.08 1.86
CA THR A 56 -6.06 -22.20 1.07
C THR A 56 -6.68 -21.74 -0.25
N VAL A 57 -6.93 -20.44 -0.42
CA VAL A 57 -7.40 -19.89 -1.69
C VAL A 57 -6.23 -19.88 -2.68
N ALA A 58 -6.32 -20.73 -3.70
CA ALA A 58 -5.31 -20.80 -4.74
C ALA A 58 -5.46 -19.61 -5.72
N LEU A 59 -4.60 -18.60 -5.61
CA LEU A 59 -4.56 -17.46 -6.54
C LEU A 59 -4.35 -17.88 -8.00
N THR A 60 -3.75 -19.04 -8.23
CA THR A 60 -3.58 -19.65 -9.55
C THR A 60 -4.90 -19.98 -10.27
N ALA A 61 -6.03 -20.01 -9.55
CA ALA A 61 -7.36 -20.17 -10.13
C ALA A 61 -7.89 -18.90 -10.83
N PHE A 62 -7.19 -17.78 -10.70
CA PHE A 62 -7.60 -16.49 -11.23
C PHE A 62 -6.65 -15.96 -12.32
N GLY A 63 -7.20 -15.15 -13.24
CA GLY A 63 -6.45 -14.49 -14.30
C GLY A 63 -6.45 -12.96 -14.19
N VAL A 64 -5.42 -12.32 -14.77
CA VAL A 64 -5.38 -10.86 -14.93
C VAL A 64 -6.56 -10.39 -15.79
N GLY A 65 -7.19 -9.28 -15.40
CA GLY A 65 -8.37 -8.69 -16.03
C GLY A 65 -9.69 -9.24 -15.49
N GLN A 66 -9.69 -10.35 -14.73
CA GLN A 66 -10.90 -11.00 -14.27
C GLN A 66 -11.66 -10.16 -13.23
N ALA A 67 -12.98 -10.03 -13.42
CA ALA A 67 -13.87 -9.39 -12.46
C ALA A 67 -14.03 -10.25 -11.20
N VAL A 68 -13.83 -9.64 -10.04
CA VAL A 68 -13.85 -10.31 -8.74
C VAL A 68 -14.59 -9.50 -7.67
N GLY A 69 -15.15 -10.21 -6.70
CA GLY A 69 -15.75 -9.67 -5.49
C GLY A 69 -15.10 -10.26 -4.25
N PHE A 70 -15.01 -9.48 -3.18
CA PHE A 70 -14.45 -9.91 -1.89
C PHE A 70 -14.87 -8.96 -0.77
N THR A 71 -14.67 -9.38 0.48
CA THR A 71 -14.85 -8.53 1.65
C THR A 71 -13.48 -8.08 2.15
N LEU A 72 -13.27 -6.76 2.24
CA LEU A 72 -12.11 -6.14 2.86
C LEU A 72 -12.39 -5.90 4.35
N HIS A 73 -11.51 -6.39 5.20
CA HIS A 73 -11.54 -6.22 6.65
C HIS A 73 -10.43 -5.24 7.06
N VAL A 74 -10.77 -4.29 7.93
CA VAL A 74 -9.85 -3.24 8.38
C VAL A 74 -9.98 -3.05 9.88
N THR A 75 -8.85 -3.15 10.58
CA THR A 75 -8.75 -2.83 12.00
C THR A 75 -7.88 -1.59 12.20
N GLY A 76 -7.58 -1.22 13.45
CA GLY A 76 -6.60 -0.16 13.71
C GLY A 76 -5.15 -0.54 13.34
N GLN A 77 -4.87 -1.81 13.02
CA GLN A 77 -3.49 -2.31 12.89
C GLN A 77 -3.22 -3.08 11.59
N ALA A 78 -4.24 -3.70 11.00
CA ALA A 78 -4.08 -4.59 9.87
C ALA A 78 -5.29 -4.54 8.93
N SER A 79 -5.05 -4.94 7.68
CA SER A 79 -6.10 -5.19 6.69
C SER A 79 -5.92 -6.54 6.00
N TRP A 80 -7.03 -7.18 5.64
CA TRP A 80 -7.03 -8.45 4.90
C TRP A 80 -8.33 -8.63 4.11
N ILE A 81 -8.32 -9.54 3.13
CA ILE A 81 -9.51 -9.89 2.37
C ILE A 81 -9.97 -11.33 2.67
N THR A 82 -11.27 -11.54 2.58
CA THR A 82 -11.91 -12.87 2.61
C THR A 82 -12.92 -13.00 1.46
N GLY A 83 -13.31 -14.24 1.17
CA GLY A 83 -14.38 -14.53 0.22
C GLY A 83 -14.08 -14.09 -1.22
N LEU A 84 -12.81 -14.13 -1.65
CA LEU A 84 -12.44 -13.80 -3.03
C LEU A 84 -13.11 -14.78 -4.00
N HIS A 85 -13.95 -14.26 -4.89
CA HIS A 85 -14.69 -15.03 -5.88
C HIS A 85 -14.82 -14.28 -7.20
N THR A 86 -15.10 -15.03 -8.26
CA THR A 86 -15.28 -14.51 -9.61
C THR A 86 -16.67 -13.91 -9.79
N LEU A 87 -16.75 -12.77 -10.47
CA LEU A 87 -18.01 -12.14 -10.88
C LEU A 87 -18.21 -12.27 -12.40
N PRO A 88 -19.46 -12.10 -12.89
CA PRO A 88 -19.70 -11.87 -14.32
C PRO A 88 -18.87 -10.68 -14.83
N ASP A 89 -18.39 -10.76 -16.07
CA ASP A 89 -17.47 -9.75 -16.61
C ASP A 89 -18.12 -8.36 -16.65
N GLU A 90 -19.39 -8.29 -16.99
CA GLU A 90 -20.19 -7.06 -17.03
C GLU A 90 -20.45 -6.42 -15.66
N ALA A 91 -20.18 -7.14 -14.56
CA ALA A 91 -20.44 -6.66 -13.21
C ALA A 91 -19.44 -5.58 -12.74
N VAL A 92 -18.30 -5.44 -13.42
CA VAL A 92 -17.26 -4.45 -13.13
C VAL A 92 -16.80 -3.81 -14.43
N ALA A 93 -16.67 -2.49 -14.46
CA ALA A 93 -16.12 -1.78 -15.63
C ALA A 93 -14.74 -2.33 -16.03
N ALA A 94 -14.35 -2.27 -17.31
CA ALA A 94 -13.05 -2.78 -17.77
C ALA A 94 -11.85 -2.15 -17.04
N HIS A 95 -11.97 -0.87 -16.68
CA HIS A 95 -10.98 -0.11 -15.90
C HIS A 95 -11.71 0.76 -14.86
N PRO A 96 -12.08 0.19 -13.70
CA PRO A 96 -12.87 0.91 -12.69
C PRO A 96 -12.11 2.10 -12.07
N ALA A 97 -10.78 2.14 -12.17
CA ALA A 97 -9.94 3.23 -11.68
C ALA A 97 -9.45 4.17 -12.78
N ALA A 98 -9.92 4.04 -14.02
CA ALA A 98 -9.53 4.95 -15.10
C ALA A 98 -9.94 6.39 -14.75
N SER A 99 -8.97 7.20 -14.35
CA SER A 99 -9.17 8.64 -14.22
C SER A 99 -9.23 9.29 -15.60
N THR A 100 -10.05 10.32 -15.80
CA THR A 100 -10.03 11.18 -17.00
C THR A 100 -8.73 11.99 -17.11
N LYS A 101 -7.81 11.87 -16.15
CA LYS A 101 -6.46 12.44 -16.26
C LYS A 101 -5.64 11.61 -17.24
N PRO A 102 -4.79 12.23 -18.08
CA PRO A 102 -3.93 11.50 -19.00
C PRO A 102 -3.18 10.43 -18.24
N ALA A 103 -3.34 9.17 -18.67
CA ALA A 103 -2.51 8.08 -18.18
C ALA A 103 -1.06 8.50 -18.39
N ILE A 104 -0.24 8.41 -17.34
CA ILE A 104 1.21 8.47 -17.49
C ILE A 104 1.52 7.24 -18.33
N THR A 105 1.74 7.42 -19.63
CA THR A 105 2.16 6.33 -20.51
C THR A 105 3.39 5.71 -19.86
N PRO A 106 3.37 4.41 -19.49
CA PRO A 106 4.52 3.77 -18.91
C PRO A 106 5.65 3.87 -19.93
N SER A 107 6.57 4.81 -19.69
CA SER A 107 7.78 4.91 -20.48
C SER A 107 8.57 3.62 -20.24
N PRO A 108 9.17 3.02 -21.28
CA PRO A 108 10.14 1.93 -21.10
C PRO A 108 11.27 2.28 -20.12
N ALA A 109 11.45 3.57 -19.79
CA ALA A 109 12.36 4.09 -18.78
C ALA A 109 11.93 3.86 -17.32
N LEU A 110 10.70 3.42 -17.03
CA LEU A 110 10.24 3.07 -15.68
C LEU A 110 10.58 1.61 -15.37
N GLN A 111 11.87 1.27 -15.45
CA GLN A 111 12.35 -0.02 -14.97
C GLN A 111 12.21 -0.05 -13.45
N ARG A 112 11.55 -1.08 -12.91
CA ARG A 112 11.49 -1.32 -11.46
C ARG A 112 12.92 -1.45 -10.94
N LEU A 113 13.31 -0.54 -10.04
CA LEU A 113 14.64 -0.56 -9.42
C LEU A 113 14.84 -1.88 -8.66
N GLN A 114 16.00 -2.49 -8.89
CA GLN A 114 16.46 -3.67 -8.15
C GLN A 114 17.48 -3.26 -7.08
N PRO A 115 17.65 -4.05 -6.01
CA PRO A 115 18.73 -3.84 -5.05
C PRO A 115 20.09 -3.70 -5.73
N GLY A 116 20.85 -2.68 -5.35
CA GLY A 116 22.15 -2.35 -5.95
C GLY A 116 22.07 -1.45 -7.19
N ASN A 117 20.89 -1.18 -7.75
CA ASN A 117 20.74 -0.15 -8.79
C ASN A 117 20.96 1.25 -8.19
N LEU A 118 21.56 2.14 -8.99
CA LEU A 118 21.61 3.55 -8.64
C LEU A 118 20.21 4.15 -8.72
N ALA A 119 19.79 4.85 -7.67
CA ALA A 119 18.57 5.63 -7.69
C ALA A 119 18.67 6.71 -8.79
N PRO A 120 17.68 6.81 -9.70
CA PRO A 120 17.63 7.87 -10.70
C PRO A 120 17.60 9.25 -10.02
N PRO A 121 18.17 10.29 -10.65
CA PRO A 121 18.07 11.64 -10.11
C PRO A 121 16.58 12.05 -10.05
N PHE A 122 16.20 12.70 -8.96
CA PHE A 122 14.89 13.31 -8.80
C PHE A 122 15.02 14.70 -8.17
N GLU A 123 13.99 15.49 -8.42
CA GLU A 123 13.76 16.79 -7.84
C GLU A 123 12.32 16.80 -7.30
N LEU A 124 12.17 17.22 -6.04
CA LEU A 124 10.91 17.30 -5.33
C LEU A 124 10.79 18.68 -4.68
N VAL A 125 9.60 18.99 -4.19
CA VAL A 125 9.34 20.15 -3.34
C VAL A 125 8.98 19.64 -1.96
N ASP A 126 9.57 20.21 -0.91
CA ASP A 126 9.27 19.83 0.47
C ASP A 126 8.06 20.61 1.04
N GLN A 127 7.83 20.47 2.35
CA GLN A 127 6.67 21.07 3.02
C GLN A 127 6.80 22.57 3.27
N ASP A 128 8.02 23.11 3.18
CA ASP A 128 8.30 24.54 3.31
C ASP A 128 8.31 25.23 1.92
N GLY A 129 8.21 24.46 0.84
CA GLY A 129 8.23 24.94 -0.54
C GLY A 129 9.63 24.97 -1.16
N ASP A 130 10.63 24.44 -0.45
CA ASP A 130 12.00 24.40 -0.92
C ASP A 130 12.23 23.21 -1.88
N THR A 131 13.18 23.39 -2.79
CA THR A 131 13.54 22.36 -3.77
C THR A 131 14.50 21.35 -3.17
N LEU A 132 14.13 20.07 -3.24
CA LEU A 132 14.89 18.94 -2.75
C LEU A 132 15.45 18.13 -3.92
N HIS A 133 16.77 18.05 -4.03
CA HIS A 133 17.46 17.22 -5.02
C HIS A 133 18.11 16.01 -4.36
N LEU A 134 18.01 14.83 -4.99
CA LEU A 134 18.67 13.60 -4.49
C LEU A 134 20.18 13.79 -4.27
N ASN A 135 20.83 14.56 -5.15
CA ASN A 135 22.28 14.78 -5.07
C ASN A 135 22.72 15.59 -3.84
N ALA A 136 21.80 16.31 -3.17
CA ALA A 136 22.10 17.00 -1.91
C ALA A 136 22.45 16.03 -0.76
N TYR A 137 22.10 14.75 -0.90
CA TYR A 137 22.36 13.71 0.12
C TYR A 137 23.57 12.82 -0.19
N ARG A 138 24.38 13.16 -1.19
CA ARG A 138 25.61 12.40 -1.50
C ARG A 138 26.54 12.36 -0.29
N GLY A 139 27.08 11.17 0.00
CA GLY A 139 27.93 10.94 1.18
C GLY A 139 27.15 10.60 2.46
N LYS A 140 25.82 10.67 2.43
CA LYS A 140 24.94 10.20 3.52
C LYS A 140 24.25 8.89 3.11
N ALA A 141 23.89 8.07 4.09
CA ALA A 141 22.90 7.02 3.90
C ALA A 141 21.49 7.66 3.96
N LEU A 142 20.75 7.57 2.87
CA LEU A 142 19.40 8.11 2.76
C LEU A 142 18.36 6.99 2.83
N LEU A 143 17.47 7.06 3.83
CA LEU A 143 16.22 6.30 3.86
C LEU A 143 15.12 7.20 3.31
N LEU A 144 14.47 6.77 2.23
CA LEU A 144 13.41 7.50 1.57
C LEU A 144 12.16 6.63 1.51
N THR A 145 11.01 7.18 1.89
CA THR A 145 9.70 6.53 1.72
C THR A 145 8.73 7.43 0.96
N PHE A 146 7.77 6.83 0.26
CA PHE A 146 6.68 7.54 -0.40
C PHE A 146 5.37 7.22 0.33
N ILE A 147 4.76 8.25 0.91
CA ILE A 147 3.51 8.12 1.65
C ILE A 147 2.46 9.10 1.15
N TYR A 148 1.20 8.73 1.31
CA TYR A 148 0.07 9.62 1.08
C TYR A 148 -0.57 9.99 2.41
N THR A 149 -0.79 11.28 2.63
CA THR A 149 -1.37 11.83 3.87
C THR A 149 -2.80 11.35 4.16
N ARG A 150 -3.47 10.77 3.14
CA ARG A 150 -4.85 10.27 3.22
C ARG A 150 -4.94 8.74 3.05
N CYS A 151 -3.83 8.01 3.18
CA CYS A 151 -3.86 6.55 3.10
C CYS A 151 -4.66 5.98 4.29
N PRO A 152 -5.77 5.27 4.05
CA PRO A 152 -6.65 4.80 5.11
C PRO A 152 -6.32 3.37 5.58
N ILE A 153 -5.32 2.72 4.97
CA ILE A 153 -4.89 1.35 5.26
C ILE A 153 -3.83 1.42 6.38
N PRO A 154 -4.07 0.81 7.56
CA PRO A 154 -3.23 0.99 8.75
C PRO A 154 -1.82 0.41 8.60
N ASP A 155 -1.71 -0.73 7.93
CA ASP A 155 -0.49 -1.52 7.72
C ASP A 155 0.35 -1.04 6.53
N PHE A 156 0.04 0.14 5.97
CA PHE A 156 0.76 0.73 4.86
C PHE A 156 1.46 2.05 5.24
N CYS A 157 1.00 3.20 4.76
CA CYS A 157 1.63 4.49 5.07
C CYS A 157 1.71 4.82 6.58
N PRO A 158 0.68 4.54 7.41
CA PRO A 158 0.77 4.77 8.85
C PRO A 158 1.84 3.90 9.52
N LEU A 159 1.86 2.60 9.23
CA LEU A 159 2.89 1.69 9.75
C LEU A 159 4.30 2.11 9.34
N MET A 160 4.50 2.48 8.08
CA MET A 160 5.80 2.98 7.61
C MET A 160 6.24 4.25 8.35
N SER A 161 5.29 5.15 8.65
CA SER A 161 5.56 6.37 9.41
C SER A 161 5.98 6.06 10.86
N GLU A 162 5.34 5.09 11.52
CA GLU A 162 5.73 4.63 12.86
C GLU A 162 7.10 3.92 12.86
N HIS A 163 7.43 3.16 11.82
CA HIS A 163 8.78 2.61 11.63
C HIS A 163 9.83 3.74 11.54
N PHE A 164 9.59 4.76 10.70
CA PHE A 164 10.52 5.88 10.54
C PHE A 164 10.71 6.65 11.85
N LYS A 165 9.63 6.95 12.56
CA LYS A 165 9.66 7.59 13.90
C LYS A 165 10.47 6.78 14.91
N THR A 166 10.37 5.45 14.88
CA THR A 166 11.14 4.56 15.77
C THR A 166 12.63 4.51 15.40
N LEU A 167 12.94 4.50 14.10
CA LEU A 167 14.30 4.40 13.59
C LEU A 167 15.09 5.71 13.73
N GLN A 168 14.44 6.86 13.52
CA GLN A 168 15.10 8.16 13.47
C GLN A 168 16.01 8.48 14.68
N PRO A 169 15.57 8.34 15.96
CA PRO A 169 16.45 8.63 17.10
C PRO A 169 17.62 7.65 17.18
N ARG A 170 17.40 6.36 16.93
CA ARG A 170 18.43 5.30 17.00
C ARG A 170 19.52 5.51 15.95
N LEU A 171 19.13 5.87 14.73
CA LEU A 171 20.07 6.13 13.64
C LEU A 171 20.86 7.42 13.89
N ARG A 172 20.22 8.46 14.42
CA ARG A 172 20.91 9.71 14.81
C ARG A 172 21.90 9.49 15.94
N GLU A 173 21.56 8.71 16.95
CA GLU A 173 22.45 8.38 18.07
C GLU A 173 23.72 7.68 17.58
N HIS A 174 23.59 6.70 16.68
CA HIS A 174 24.72 5.88 16.25
C HIS A 174 25.54 6.50 15.10
N PHE A 175 24.90 7.22 14.18
CA PHE A 175 25.54 7.69 12.94
C PHE A 175 25.57 9.22 12.78
N GLY A 176 24.91 9.97 13.66
CA GLY A 176 24.83 11.44 13.59
C GLY A 176 24.30 11.93 12.24
N ASP A 177 24.96 12.92 11.66
CA ASP A 177 24.55 13.56 10.40
C ASP A 177 24.85 12.75 9.14
N ARG A 178 25.40 11.53 9.28
CA ARG A 178 25.70 10.62 8.17
C ARG A 178 24.47 9.87 7.66
N VAL A 179 23.33 9.97 8.35
CA VAL A 179 22.07 9.34 7.98
C VAL A 179 20.98 10.40 7.87
N GLN A 180 20.15 10.30 6.83
CA GLN A 180 18.96 11.13 6.65
C GLN A 180 17.75 10.24 6.37
N LEU A 181 16.61 10.57 6.98
CA LEU A 181 15.32 9.97 6.67
C LEU A 181 14.43 11.03 6.00
N LEU A 182 13.74 10.65 4.93
CA LEU A 182 12.75 11.44 4.21
C LEU A 182 11.44 10.65 4.08
#